data_AF-A0A955E1W0-F1
#
_entry.id   AF-A0A955E1W0-F1
#
_cell.length_a   1.000
_cell.length_b   1.000
_cell.length_c   1.000
_cell.angle_alpha   90.00
_cell.angle_beta   90.00
_cell.angle_gamma   90.00
#
_symmetry.space_group_name_H-M   'P 1'
#
loop_
_entity.id
_entity.type
_entity.pdbx_description
1 polymer ?
#
loop_
_entity_poly.entity_id
_entity_poly.type
_entity_poly.pdbx_seq_one_letter_code
_entity_poly.pdbx_strand_id
1 'polypeptide(L)'
;MRGSTAIQSVSVIAMIAGTALAGAPRAAKVAAMPQATSTVQPTVMTRFKYSSVAEARHDNYGARGVVHSVARDWNEELLHAIRNDFARPTVHARNLYHIGAAMWDAWSAYDTEPSDQVFHHEKLTAEDVQAAREEAISFAVYRIMKHRFLFSPGFLEINTSIDTLMDEKGYDRNFTSTVGDSPAALGNRIAATIIAMGLNDGSNESGFYANLFYQPVNAPLLPDFAGNPDISDPNRWQPLALQFFKDQNGNPIPTGYPAFLSPEWGDVTPFALNDEDSQVYTRDGHDWTVWSDPGAPPRIGESPESTARYKWGNELVMIWSGQLDPTDGVMIDASPANIGNAQLPEVAEEQDFYQVTAGGDWGVGHDINPTTGLPYEPQIVPRGDYGRILAEFWADGPDSETPPGHWFTILNYVTDHPLHENRFMGEGPIMDQLEYDVKSYLILGGGMHDIAVSSWSVKGYYDYIRPISAIRYMCDQGQCTDPLMPNFNEDGIDLIPGSIELVTAESIMPGERHEHLAGDGTENLGKIAIKAWRGPDYIADEETDVAGVGWILAENWWPYQRPSFVTPPFAGYVSGHSTYSRGAAEIMTLLTGDEYFPGGMGEFFCPQNEFLVF
;
A
#
# COMPACT_ATOMS: atom_id res chain seq x y z
N MET A 1 13.37 -43.35 8.13
CA MET A 1 13.91 -42.47 9.19
C MET A 1 13.69 -41.05 8.70
N ARG A 2 12.62 -40.40 9.18
CA ARG A 2 12.26 -39.03 8.84
C ARG A 2 12.91 -38.12 9.87
N GLY A 3 13.85 -37.28 9.44
CA GLY A 3 14.35 -36.18 10.26
C GLY A 3 13.37 -35.03 10.14
N SER A 4 12.65 -34.77 11.22
CA SER A 4 11.94 -33.50 11.44
C SER A 4 13.01 -32.47 11.82
N THR A 5 13.29 -31.54 10.91
CA THR A 5 13.92 -30.26 11.25
C THR A 5 12.79 -29.27 11.47
N ALA A 6 12.63 -28.85 12.73
CA ALA A 6 11.73 -27.80 13.16
C ALA A 6 12.06 -26.50 12.41
N ILE A 7 11.04 -25.90 11.78
CA ILE A 7 11.12 -24.57 11.15
C ILE A 7 10.63 -23.58 12.22
N GLN A 8 11.42 -22.53 12.47
CA GLN A 8 11.14 -21.51 13.47
C GLN A 8 10.18 -20.46 12.89
N SER A 9 9.26 -19.96 13.71
CA SER A 9 8.43 -18.77 13.45
C SER A 9 9.30 -17.57 13.04
N VAL A 10 8.88 -16.85 11.98
CA VAL A 10 9.58 -15.68 11.45
C VAL A 10 8.89 -14.41 11.97
N SER A 11 9.62 -13.58 12.71
CA SER A 11 9.24 -12.19 12.95
C SER A 11 9.76 -11.36 11.78
N VAL A 12 8.93 -10.50 11.19
CA VAL A 12 9.40 -9.46 10.27
C VAL A 12 9.47 -8.16 11.04
N ILE A 13 10.70 -7.68 11.24
CA ILE A 13 10.98 -6.45 11.96
C ILE A 13 11.35 -5.43 10.90
N ALA A 14 10.36 -4.68 10.44
CA ALA A 14 10.58 -3.56 9.53
C ALA A 14 10.80 -2.30 10.36
N MET A 15 11.91 -1.61 10.13
CA MET A 15 11.97 -0.20 10.47
C MET A 15 11.08 0.56 9.49
N ILE A 16 10.01 1.16 10.02
CA ILE A 16 9.24 2.17 9.31
C ILE A 16 10.01 3.49 9.46
N ALA A 17 11.19 3.57 8.83
CA ALA A 17 12.02 4.77 8.88
C ALA A 17 11.77 5.62 7.63
N GLY A 18 11.42 6.89 7.81
CA GLY A 18 11.56 7.89 6.74
C GLY A 18 13.04 8.14 6.49
N THR A 19 13.52 8.16 5.25
CA THR A 19 14.92 8.58 5.01
C THR A 19 14.97 10.10 4.98
N ALA A 20 15.03 10.76 6.13
CA ALA A 20 15.14 12.21 6.15
C ALA A 20 16.24 12.69 5.17
N LEU A 21 15.87 13.53 4.19
CA LEU A 21 16.83 14.23 3.34
C LEU A 21 17.82 14.92 4.27
N ALA A 22 19.11 14.56 4.15
CA ALA A 22 20.19 14.90 5.08
C ALA A 22 20.11 16.33 5.64
N GLY A 23 19.41 16.48 6.76
CA GLY A 23 19.48 17.60 7.67
C GLY A 23 20.37 17.20 8.83
N ALA A 24 21.34 18.04 9.19
CA ALA A 24 22.35 17.75 10.21
C ALA A 24 21.75 17.10 11.49
N PRO A 25 22.42 16.12 12.11
CA PRO A 25 21.92 15.44 13.30
C PRO A 25 21.65 16.47 14.40
N ARG A 26 20.38 16.64 14.78
CA ARG A 26 20.03 17.39 15.99
C ARG A 26 20.36 16.50 17.17
N ALA A 27 21.30 16.95 17.99
CA ALA A 27 21.69 16.27 19.22
C ALA A 27 20.48 16.13 20.14
N ALA A 28 19.88 14.93 20.19
CA ALA A 28 18.92 14.58 21.22
C ALA A 28 19.62 14.68 22.59
N LYS A 29 19.09 15.52 23.48
CA LYS A 29 19.51 15.51 24.88
C LYS A 29 18.94 14.24 25.51
N VAL A 30 19.77 13.20 25.58
CA VAL A 30 19.48 12.00 26.37
C VAL A 30 19.46 12.40 27.85
N ALA A 31 18.26 12.63 28.38
CA ALA A 31 18.06 12.57 29.82
C ALA A 31 18.06 11.10 30.20
N ALA A 32 19.02 10.68 31.03
CA ALA A 32 19.08 9.32 31.54
C ALA A 32 17.79 9.00 32.31
N MET A 33 16.90 8.22 31.70
CA MET A 33 15.74 7.64 32.40
C MET A 33 16.25 6.58 33.39
N PRO A 34 15.69 6.51 34.60
CA PRO A 34 15.99 5.44 35.53
C PRO A 34 15.55 4.11 34.91
N GLN A 35 16.39 3.07 35.03
CA GLN A 35 16.04 1.70 34.66
C GLN A 35 14.82 1.26 35.46
N ALA A 36 13.63 1.43 34.88
CA ALA A 36 12.42 0.80 35.36
C ALA A 36 12.49 -0.66 34.91
N THR A 37 12.68 -1.57 35.86
CA THR A 37 12.36 -2.99 35.69
C THR A 37 10.84 -3.13 35.61
N SER A 38 10.27 -2.70 34.49
CA SER A 38 8.92 -3.01 34.07
C SER A 38 9.07 -3.99 32.93
N THR A 39 8.55 -5.20 33.08
CA THR A 39 8.31 -6.10 31.95
C THR A 39 7.19 -5.47 31.12
N VAL A 40 7.53 -4.47 30.32
CA VAL A 40 6.66 -3.95 29.26
C VAL A 40 6.58 -5.08 28.24
N GLN A 41 5.40 -5.67 28.11
CA GLN A 41 5.14 -6.61 27.01
C GLN A 41 5.42 -5.84 25.71
N PRO A 42 6.24 -6.37 24.79
CA PRO A 42 6.44 -5.73 23.50
C PRO A 42 5.08 -5.56 22.82
N THR A 43 4.87 -4.40 22.20
CA THR A 43 3.71 -4.20 21.35
C THR A 43 3.99 -4.96 20.07
N VAL A 44 3.22 -6.02 19.80
CA VAL A 44 3.37 -6.82 18.59
C VAL A 44 2.27 -6.42 17.64
N MET A 45 2.64 -5.99 16.45
CA MET A 45 1.71 -5.87 15.34
C MET A 45 1.46 -7.28 14.80
N THR A 46 0.20 -7.69 14.74
CA THR A 46 -0.18 -8.97 14.12
C THR A 46 -1.03 -8.68 12.89
N ARG A 47 -1.10 -9.60 11.93
CA ARG A 47 -2.14 -9.54 10.91
C ARG A 47 -3.48 -9.65 11.61
N PHE A 48 -4.12 -8.51 11.88
CA PHE A 48 -5.37 -8.51 12.61
C PHE A 48 -6.49 -8.90 11.67
N LYS A 49 -6.91 -10.16 11.73
CA LYS A 49 -8.22 -10.56 11.21
C LYS A 49 -9.27 -10.10 12.20
N TYR A 50 -9.55 -8.80 12.22
CA TYR A 50 -10.69 -8.30 12.99
C TYR A 50 -11.96 -8.72 12.25
N SER A 51 -12.69 -9.68 12.82
CA SER A 51 -14.02 -10.02 12.31
C SER A 51 -15.08 -9.02 12.77
N SER A 52 -14.72 -8.08 13.66
CA SER A 52 -15.57 -6.95 14.06
C SER A 52 -14.79 -5.80 14.71
N VAL A 53 -15.38 -4.59 14.75
CA VAL A 53 -14.85 -3.46 15.52
C VAL A 53 -14.78 -3.77 17.02
N ALA A 54 -15.69 -4.61 17.53
CA ALA A 54 -15.67 -5.04 18.92
C ALA A 54 -14.38 -5.81 19.25
N GLU A 55 -13.90 -6.67 18.34
CA GLU A 55 -12.61 -7.37 18.47
C GLU A 55 -11.43 -6.41 18.34
N ALA A 56 -11.48 -5.43 17.44
CA ALA A 56 -10.48 -4.37 17.36
C ALA A 56 -10.37 -3.57 18.66
N ARG A 57 -11.50 -3.32 19.34
CA ARG A 57 -11.54 -2.69 20.66
C ARG A 57 -11.10 -3.64 21.80
N HIS A 58 -11.29 -4.96 21.67
CA HIS A 58 -11.04 -5.94 22.73
C HIS A 58 -9.61 -6.53 22.75
N ASP A 59 -9.03 -6.82 21.60
CA ASP A 59 -7.73 -7.50 21.53
C ASP A 59 -6.58 -6.51 21.78
N ASN A 60 -5.98 -6.64 22.97
CA ASN A 60 -4.78 -6.00 23.50
C ASN A 60 -4.83 -4.56 24.04
N TYR A 61 -5.88 -3.77 23.84
CA TYR A 61 -5.88 -2.36 24.32
C TYR A 61 -6.46 -2.18 25.73
N GLY A 62 -7.59 -2.85 26.03
CA GLY A 62 -8.18 -2.85 27.39
C GLY A 62 -7.28 -3.52 28.45
N ALA A 63 -6.41 -4.45 28.05
CA ALA A 63 -5.44 -5.09 28.92
C ALA A 63 -4.26 -4.16 29.32
N ARG A 64 -4.05 -3.06 28.59
CA ARG A 64 -2.96 -2.08 28.81
C ARG A 64 -3.40 -0.82 29.57
N GLY A 65 -4.71 -0.65 29.78
CA GLY A 65 -5.27 0.52 30.46
C GLY A 65 -5.26 1.82 29.63
N VAL A 66 -5.12 1.72 28.30
CA VAL A 66 -5.21 2.86 27.38
C VAL A 66 -6.69 3.21 27.18
N VAL A 67 -7.05 4.48 27.33
CA VAL A 67 -8.40 4.99 27.10
C VAL A 67 -8.42 5.72 25.76
N HIS A 68 -9.18 5.20 24.80
CA HIS A 68 -9.32 5.79 23.48
C HIS A 68 -10.18 7.05 23.51
N SER A 69 -9.81 8.05 22.70
CA SER A 69 -10.67 9.21 22.46
C SER A 69 -11.83 8.85 21.52
N VAL A 70 -12.84 9.72 21.42
CA VAL A 70 -13.91 9.53 20.44
C VAL A 70 -13.39 9.53 19.00
N ALA A 71 -12.32 10.28 18.72
CA ALA A 71 -11.71 10.33 17.38
C ALA A 71 -11.08 8.98 17.03
N ARG A 72 -10.38 8.37 18.00
CA ARG A 72 -9.82 7.01 17.91
C ARG A 72 -10.91 5.95 17.68
N ASP A 73 -12.03 6.03 18.42
CA ASP A 73 -13.17 5.11 18.26
C ASP A 73 -13.79 5.19 16.85
N TRP A 74 -14.00 6.40 16.33
CA TRP A 74 -14.53 6.62 14.98
C TRP A 74 -13.53 6.28 13.88
N ASN A 75 -12.23 6.41 14.14
CA ASN A 75 -11.21 5.97 13.21
C ASN A 75 -11.24 4.43 13.04
N GLU A 76 -11.44 3.66 14.11
CA GLU A 76 -11.63 2.21 13.99
C GLU A 76 -12.87 1.84 13.17
N GLU A 77 -13.99 2.56 13.36
CA GLU A 77 -15.19 2.39 12.53
C GLU A 77 -14.89 2.68 11.05
N LEU A 78 -14.09 3.72 10.77
CA LEU A 78 -13.69 4.04 9.40
C LEU A 78 -12.78 2.97 8.79
N LEU A 79 -11.78 2.48 9.53
CA LEU A 79 -10.91 1.39 9.06
C LEU A 79 -11.71 0.11 8.83
N HIS A 80 -12.63 -0.24 9.72
CA HIS A 80 -13.56 -1.35 9.51
C HIS A 80 -14.47 -1.15 8.29
N ALA A 81 -14.97 0.06 8.07
CA ALA A 81 -15.74 0.37 6.88
C ALA A 81 -14.94 0.22 5.59
N ILE A 82 -13.65 0.59 5.60
CA ILE A 82 -12.75 0.41 4.46
C ILE A 82 -12.52 -1.08 4.19
N ARG A 83 -12.21 -1.89 5.21
CA ARG A 83 -12.05 -3.36 5.07
C ARG A 83 -13.27 -4.00 4.41
N ASN A 84 -14.46 -3.51 4.75
CA ASN A 84 -15.74 -4.03 4.28
C ASN A 84 -16.27 -3.36 3.00
N ASP A 85 -15.45 -2.57 2.30
CA ASP A 85 -15.81 -1.91 1.05
C ASP A 85 -14.88 -2.35 -0.10
N PHE A 86 -15.15 -1.89 -1.31
CA PHE A 86 -14.26 -2.15 -2.45
C PHE A 86 -12.87 -1.54 -2.23
N ALA A 87 -11.83 -2.23 -2.70
CA ALA A 87 -10.46 -1.75 -2.66
C ALA A 87 -10.25 -0.53 -3.57
N ARG A 88 -10.38 0.68 -2.99
CA ARG A 88 -10.34 1.94 -3.71
C ARG A 88 -9.38 2.92 -3.01
N PRO A 89 -8.06 2.74 -3.13
CA PRO A 89 -7.08 3.50 -2.35
C PRO A 89 -7.23 5.02 -2.49
N THR A 90 -7.57 5.52 -3.68
CA THR A 90 -7.85 6.94 -3.94
C THR A 90 -9.08 7.44 -3.16
N VAL A 91 -10.19 6.71 -3.25
CA VAL A 91 -11.44 7.04 -2.56
C VAL A 91 -11.28 6.94 -1.04
N HIS A 92 -10.52 5.95 -0.56
CA HIS A 92 -10.30 5.72 0.86
C HIS A 92 -9.33 6.73 1.47
N ALA A 93 -8.26 7.12 0.78
CA ALA A 93 -7.42 8.25 1.18
C ALA A 93 -8.24 9.54 1.37
N ARG A 94 -9.15 9.81 0.42
CA ARG A 94 -10.08 10.94 0.50
C ARG A 94 -11.08 10.81 1.66
N ASN A 95 -11.61 9.62 1.94
CA ASN A 95 -12.49 9.39 3.10
C ASN A 95 -11.76 9.62 4.42
N LEU A 96 -10.52 9.13 4.55
CA LEU A 96 -9.64 9.34 5.71
C LEU A 96 -9.38 10.84 5.94
N TYR A 97 -9.06 11.59 4.89
CA TYR A 97 -8.91 13.05 4.97
C TYR A 97 -10.20 13.75 5.40
N HIS A 98 -11.30 13.53 4.69
CA HIS A 98 -12.55 14.24 4.95
C HIS A 98 -13.08 13.98 6.37
N ILE A 99 -12.92 12.76 6.89
CA ILE A 99 -13.31 12.43 8.26
C ILE A 99 -12.33 13.03 9.27
N GLY A 100 -11.01 12.99 9.05
CA GLY A 100 -10.04 13.69 9.89
C GLY A 100 -10.29 15.20 9.96
N ALA A 101 -10.63 15.83 8.83
CA ALA A 101 -11.02 17.23 8.76
C ALA A 101 -12.35 17.51 9.47
N ALA A 102 -13.34 16.63 9.37
CA ALA A 102 -14.60 16.75 10.11
C ALA A 102 -14.36 16.73 11.63
N MET A 103 -13.47 15.83 12.09
CA MET A 103 -13.08 15.73 13.49
C MET A 103 -12.38 17.01 13.97
N TRP A 104 -11.45 17.53 13.16
CA TRP A 104 -10.74 18.77 13.44
C TRP A 104 -11.68 19.98 13.48
N ASP A 105 -12.59 20.11 12.51
CA ASP A 105 -13.53 21.23 12.44
C ASP A 105 -14.46 21.25 13.66
N ALA A 106 -14.91 20.07 14.09
CA ALA A 106 -15.73 19.90 15.30
C ALA A 106 -14.94 20.22 16.58
N TRP A 107 -13.69 19.76 16.68
CA TRP A 107 -12.83 20.03 17.83
C TRP A 107 -12.49 21.53 17.94
N SER A 108 -12.11 22.13 16.81
CA SER A 108 -11.69 23.52 16.69
C SER A 108 -12.84 24.51 16.91
N ALA A 109 -14.09 24.10 16.65
CA ALA A 109 -15.25 24.95 16.89
C ALA A 109 -15.37 25.42 18.35
N TYR A 110 -14.87 24.63 19.30
CA TYR A 110 -14.89 24.96 20.74
C TYR A 110 -13.52 25.40 21.28
N ASP A 111 -12.51 25.52 20.42
CA ASP A 111 -11.19 25.97 20.83
C ASP A 111 -11.18 27.48 21.12
N THR A 112 -10.48 27.87 22.19
CA THR A 112 -10.42 29.26 22.66
C THR A 112 -9.40 30.09 21.91
N GLU A 113 -8.41 29.44 21.32
CA GLU A 113 -7.45 30.07 20.42
C GLU A 113 -7.97 30.02 18.97
N PRO A 114 -7.56 30.96 18.10
CA PRO A 114 -7.91 30.92 16.68
C PRO A 114 -7.16 29.77 15.99
N SER A 115 -7.76 28.59 16.01
CA SER A 115 -7.43 27.46 15.13
C SER A 115 -8.25 27.53 13.85
N ASP A 116 -7.56 27.43 12.70
CA ASP A 116 -8.16 27.45 11.37
C ASP A 116 -8.88 26.12 11.10
N GLN A 117 -10.17 26.20 10.78
CA GLN A 117 -10.97 25.07 10.35
C GLN A 117 -10.70 24.81 8.85
N VAL A 118 -10.95 23.58 8.39
CA VAL A 118 -10.66 23.13 7.03
C VAL A 118 -11.85 23.42 6.10
N PHE A 119 -13.02 22.86 6.41
CA PHE A 119 -14.19 22.95 5.53
C PHE A 119 -15.28 23.81 6.13
N HIS A 120 -15.65 23.53 7.38
CA HIS A 120 -16.76 24.17 8.06
C HIS A 120 -16.25 25.15 9.12
N HIS A 121 -16.49 26.43 8.89
CA HIS A 121 -15.98 27.52 9.71
C HIS A 121 -17.07 28.03 10.65
N GLU A 122 -17.04 27.60 11.90
CA GLU A 122 -17.98 28.00 12.94
C GLU A 122 -17.34 27.88 14.33
N LYS A 123 -17.57 28.87 15.20
CA LYS A 123 -17.11 28.86 16.60
C LYS A 123 -18.30 28.90 17.55
N LEU A 124 -18.28 28.01 18.55
CA LEU A 124 -19.30 27.86 19.58
C LEU A 124 -18.64 27.82 20.98
N THR A 125 -19.46 27.98 22.01
CA THR A 125 -19.04 27.83 23.41
C THR A 125 -19.89 26.78 24.09
N ALA A 126 -19.30 25.99 24.98
CA ALA A 126 -20.00 25.01 25.81
C ALA A 126 -19.55 25.10 27.26
N GLU A 127 -20.43 24.73 28.20
CA GLU A 127 -20.05 24.57 29.61
C GLU A 127 -19.09 23.39 29.79
N ASP A 128 -19.36 22.28 29.10
CA ASP A 128 -18.47 21.12 28.99
C ASP A 128 -17.96 21.02 27.55
N VAL A 129 -16.77 21.58 27.32
CA VAL A 129 -16.12 21.60 26.01
C VAL A 129 -15.77 20.18 25.53
N GLN A 130 -15.36 19.30 26.45
CA GLN A 130 -14.99 17.93 26.08
C GLN A 130 -16.21 17.18 25.57
N ALA A 131 -17.31 17.18 26.32
CA ALA A 131 -18.55 16.52 25.91
C ALA A 131 -19.11 17.10 24.61
N ALA A 132 -19.02 18.42 24.41
CA ALA A 132 -19.46 19.07 23.19
C ALA A 132 -18.61 18.68 21.98
N ARG A 133 -17.28 18.60 22.12
CA ARG A 133 -16.39 18.10 21.06
C ARG A 133 -16.72 16.66 20.72
N GLU A 134 -16.92 15.81 21.72
CA GLU A 134 -17.19 14.39 21.51
C GLU A 134 -18.51 14.13 20.75
N GLU A 135 -19.56 14.86 21.12
CA GLU A 135 -20.86 14.78 20.46
C GLU A 135 -20.81 15.36 19.04
N ALA A 136 -20.19 16.52 18.84
CA ALA A 136 -20.07 17.13 17.51
C ALA A 136 -19.27 16.25 16.53
N ILE A 137 -18.14 15.69 16.98
CA ILE A 137 -17.35 14.72 16.21
C ILE A 137 -18.22 13.53 15.82
N SER A 138 -18.93 12.95 16.77
CA SER A 138 -19.72 11.74 16.53
C SER A 138 -20.82 11.95 15.50
N PHE A 139 -21.57 13.05 15.60
CA PHE A 139 -22.59 13.38 14.60
C PHE A 139 -21.97 13.71 13.24
N ALA A 140 -20.83 14.38 13.17
CA ALA A 140 -20.17 14.67 11.90
C ALA A 140 -19.74 13.39 11.18
N VAL A 141 -18.98 12.54 11.87
CA VAL A 141 -18.43 11.31 11.27
C VAL A 141 -19.53 10.33 10.93
N TYR A 142 -20.52 10.12 11.81
CA TYR A 142 -21.65 9.24 11.56
C TYR A 142 -22.39 9.57 10.25
N ARG A 143 -22.66 10.87 10.02
CA ARG A 143 -23.38 11.32 8.82
C ARG A 143 -22.54 11.17 7.56
N ILE A 144 -21.24 11.46 7.62
CA ILE A 144 -20.32 11.25 6.50
C ILE A 144 -20.25 9.75 6.18
N MET A 145 -20.05 8.88 7.16
CA MET A 145 -19.96 7.43 6.93
C MET A 145 -21.26 6.85 6.34
N LYS A 146 -22.43 7.23 6.87
CA LYS A 146 -23.74 6.86 6.30
C LYS A 146 -23.84 7.18 4.80
N HIS A 147 -23.31 8.33 4.40
CA HIS A 147 -23.32 8.80 3.01
C HIS A 147 -22.29 8.05 2.15
N ARG A 148 -21.04 7.95 2.62
CA ARG A 148 -19.90 7.41 1.86
C ARG A 148 -19.99 5.92 1.60
N PHE A 149 -20.46 5.16 2.58
CA PHE A 149 -20.51 3.71 2.52
C PHE A 149 -21.91 3.17 2.17
N LEU A 150 -22.83 4.03 1.70
CA LEU A 150 -24.21 3.66 1.34
C LEU A 150 -24.28 2.50 0.32
N PHE A 151 -23.32 2.44 -0.60
CA PHE A 151 -23.25 1.43 -1.66
C PHE A 151 -22.10 0.45 -1.49
N SER A 152 -21.51 0.38 -0.29
CA SER A 152 -20.49 -0.60 0.03
C SER A 152 -21.09 -2.02 0.03
N PRO A 153 -20.36 -3.05 -0.44
CA PRO A 153 -20.78 -4.45 -0.30
C PRO A 153 -21.06 -4.83 1.16
N GLY A 154 -20.30 -4.29 2.12
CA GLY A 154 -20.49 -4.50 3.56
C GLY A 154 -21.48 -3.54 4.23
N PHE A 155 -22.33 -2.82 3.47
CA PHE A 155 -23.23 -1.78 3.99
C PHE A 155 -23.95 -2.16 5.28
N LEU A 156 -24.54 -3.36 5.37
CA LEU A 156 -25.32 -3.76 6.55
C LEU A 156 -24.44 -3.86 7.80
N GLU A 157 -23.25 -4.43 7.67
CA GLU A 157 -22.31 -4.59 8.76
C GLU A 157 -21.79 -3.23 9.23
N ILE A 158 -21.32 -2.42 8.28
CA ILE A 158 -20.82 -1.06 8.53
C ILE A 158 -21.88 -0.23 9.26
N ASN A 159 -23.12 -0.21 8.76
CA ASN A 159 -24.20 0.55 9.38
C ASN A 159 -24.55 0.09 10.79
N THR A 160 -24.51 -1.21 11.02
CA THR A 160 -24.80 -1.77 12.34
C THR A 160 -23.73 -1.36 13.34
N SER A 161 -22.46 -1.36 12.92
CA SER A 161 -21.32 -0.97 13.75
C SER A 161 -21.39 0.50 14.15
N ILE A 162 -21.54 1.43 13.19
CA ILE A 162 -21.63 2.86 13.49
C ILE A 162 -22.90 3.24 14.27
N ASP A 163 -24.02 2.54 14.05
CA ASP A 163 -25.24 2.74 14.85
C ASP A 163 -25.01 2.30 16.30
N THR A 164 -24.26 1.21 16.50
CA THR A 164 -23.91 0.70 17.83
C THR A 164 -22.99 1.68 18.57
N LEU A 165 -21.98 2.25 17.91
CA LEU A 165 -21.14 3.28 18.54
C LEU A 165 -21.95 4.52 18.97
N MET A 166 -22.91 4.97 18.16
CA MET A 166 -23.82 6.06 18.55
C MET A 166 -24.67 5.69 19.77
N ASP A 167 -25.25 4.48 19.78
CA ASP A 167 -26.08 3.97 20.88
C ASP A 167 -25.25 3.81 22.18
N GLU A 168 -24.00 3.34 22.09
CA GLU A 168 -23.05 3.20 23.22
C GLU A 168 -22.68 4.54 23.85
N LYS A 169 -22.52 5.59 23.04
CA LYS A 169 -22.27 6.96 23.51
C LYS A 169 -23.55 7.67 23.99
N GLY A 170 -24.72 7.05 23.79
CA GLY A 170 -26.01 7.60 24.23
C GLY A 170 -26.58 8.70 23.33
N TYR A 171 -26.15 8.78 22.08
CA TYR A 171 -26.58 9.81 21.14
C TYR A 171 -27.80 9.38 20.31
N ASP A 172 -28.78 10.27 20.12
CA ASP A 172 -29.94 9.99 19.26
C ASP A 172 -29.56 10.07 17.78
N ARG A 173 -29.30 8.92 17.17
CA ARG A 173 -29.02 8.79 15.73
C ARG A 173 -30.08 9.40 14.81
N ASN A 174 -31.31 9.61 15.27
CA ASN A 174 -32.38 10.25 14.48
C ASN A 174 -32.33 11.78 14.52
N PHE A 175 -31.50 12.38 15.39
CA PHE A 175 -31.32 13.81 15.45
C PHE A 175 -30.55 14.33 14.22
N THR A 176 -31.28 14.89 13.26
CA THR A 176 -30.75 15.35 11.96
C THR A 176 -30.80 16.88 11.80
N SER A 177 -31.25 17.60 12.84
CA SER A 177 -31.34 19.06 12.79
C SER A 177 -29.96 19.67 12.61
N THR A 178 -29.87 20.66 11.72
CA THR A 178 -28.71 21.55 11.56
C THR A 178 -28.95 22.92 12.21
N VAL A 179 -30.09 23.09 12.89
CA VAL A 179 -30.52 24.34 13.51
C VAL A 179 -30.22 24.34 15.01
N GLY A 180 -29.69 25.48 15.48
CA GLY A 180 -29.35 25.72 16.89
C GLY A 180 -27.88 25.43 17.21
N ASP A 181 -27.53 25.68 18.47
CA ASP A 181 -26.14 25.66 18.95
C ASP A 181 -25.79 24.35 19.67
N SER A 182 -26.59 23.28 19.51
CA SER A 182 -26.24 21.99 20.11
C SER A 182 -25.04 21.38 19.38
N PRO A 183 -24.18 20.61 20.08
CA PRO A 183 -23.05 19.97 19.45
C PRO A 183 -23.45 18.98 18.35
N ALA A 184 -24.54 18.24 18.54
CA ALA A 184 -25.12 17.41 17.49
C ALA A 184 -25.53 18.20 16.24
N ALA A 185 -26.08 19.42 16.41
CA ALA A 185 -26.46 20.26 15.28
C ALA A 185 -25.23 20.80 14.54
N LEU A 186 -24.16 21.16 15.27
CA LEU A 186 -22.86 21.49 14.68
C LEU A 186 -22.30 20.31 13.88
N GLY A 187 -22.26 19.10 14.46
CA GLY A 187 -21.79 17.89 13.78
C GLY A 187 -22.55 17.63 12.47
N ASN A 188 -23.88 17.75 12.49
CA ASN A 188 -24.71 17.64 11.30
C ASN A 188 -24.38 18.73 10.25
N ARG A 189 -24.07 19.98 10.65
CA ARG A 189 -23.66 21.06 9.73
C ARG A 189 -22.29 20.80 9.09
N ILE A 190 -21.32 20.32 9.88
CA ILE A 190 -19.99 19.93 9.39
C ILE A 190 -20.14 18.83 8.33
N ALA A 191 -20.87 17.76 8.65
CA ALA A 191 -21.12 16.68 7.70
C ALA A 191 -21.80 17.16 6.42
N ALA A 192 -22.83 18.00 6.54
CA ALA A 192 -23.53 18.56 5.38
C ALA A 192 -22.59 19.39 4.49
N THR A 193 -21.67 20.14 5.08
CA THR A 193 -20.67 20.95 4.37
C THR A 193 -19.72 20.05 3.59
N ILE A 194 -19.15 19.04 4.24
CA ILE A 194 -18.17 18.11 3.63
C ILE A 194 -18.82 17.24 2.55
N ILE A 195 -20.05 16.76 2.77
CA ILE A 195 -20.80 16.01 1.75
C ILE A 195 -21.07 16.89 0.52
N ALA A 196 -21.53 18.13 0.72
CA ALA A 196 -21.81 19.05 -0.38
C ALA A 196 -20.54 19.40 -1.18
N MET A 197 -19.42 19.64 -0.50
CA MET A 197 -18.14 19.88 -1.15
C MET A 197 -17.68 18.65 -1.93
N GLY A 198 -17.74 17.47 -1.31
CA GLY A 198 -17.26 16.23 -1.93
C GLY A 198 -17.99 15.83 -3.21
N LEU A 199 -19.25 16.27 -3.38
CA LEU A 199 -19.99 16.07 -4.64
C LEU A 199 -19.46 16.92 -5.80
N ASN A 200 -18.60 17.92 -5.53
CA ASN A 200 -18.12 18.93 -6.48
C ASN A 200 -16.59 19.03 -6.54
N ASP A 201 -15.86 18.13 -5.91
CA ASP A 201 -14.40 18.21 -5.74
C ASP A 201 -13.60 17.52 -6.85
N GLY A 202 -14.22 17.21 -7.99
CA GLY A 202 -13.58 16.52 -9.10
C GLY A 202 -13.59 14.98 -9.01
N SER A 203 -13.96 14.38 -7.88
CA SER A 203 -13.92 12.91 -7.71
C SER A 203 -14.99 12.13 -8.50
N ASN A 204 -15.97 12.81 -9.09
CA ASN A 204 -17.14 12.21 -9.74
C ASN A 204 -17.92 11.24 -8.82
N GLU A 205 -18.02 11.57 -7.54
CA GLU A 205 -18.70 10.75 -6.54
C GLU A 205 -20.14 10.35 -6.94
N SER A 206 -20.94 11.29 -7.46
CA SER A 206 -22.32 11.01 -7.90
C SER A 206 -22.39 10.03 -9.08
N GLY A 207 -21.34 9.95 -9.89
CA GLY A 207 -21.14 8.98 -10.95
C GLY A 207 -20.42 7.71 -10.49
N PHE A 208 -20.37 7.44 -9.18
CA PHE A 208 -19.66 6.30 -8.58
C PHE A 208 -18.16 6.26 -8.91
N TYR A 209 -17.53 7.44 -9.01
CA TYR A 209 -16.10 7.59 -9.30
C TYR A 209 -15.71 6.98 -10.67
N ALA A 210 -16.68 6.83 -11.58
CA ALA A 210 -16.44 6.28 -12.90
C ALA A 210 -15.58 7.23 -13.76
N ASN A 211 -14.79 6.64 -14.66
CA ASN A 211 -13.97 7.38 -15.62
C ASN A 211 -14.87 8.17 -16.58
N LEU A 212 -14.59 9.44 -16.77
CA LEU A 212 -15.33 10.33 -17.66
C LEU A 212 -14.69 10.43 -19.05
N PHE A 213 -13.37 10.25 -19.12
CA PHE A 213 -12.58 10.43 -20.33
C PHE A 213 -11.71 9.21 -20.66
N TYR A 214 -10.97 8.69 -19.68
CA TYR A 214 -9.96 7.66 -19.91
C TYR A 214 -10.57 6.37 -20.47
N GLN A 215 -9.93 5.83 -21.51
CA GLN A 215 -10.15 4.49 -22.02
C GLN A 215 -8.80 3.82 -22.30
N PRO A 216 -8.62 2.52 -21.95
CA PRO A 216 -7.38 1.83 -22.24
C PRO A 216 -7.23 1.65 -23.77
N VAL A 217 -6.00 1.84 -24.27
CA VAL A 217 -5.69 1.60 -25.69
C VAL A 217 -5.53 0.11 -25.99
N ASN A 218 -5.09 -0.67 -25.01
CA ASN A 218 -4.87 -2.10 -25.15
C ASN A 218 -6.11 -2.90 -24.79
N ALA A 219 -6.37 -3.97 -25.55
CA ALA A 219 -7.34 -4.99 -25.19
C ALA A 219 -6.89 -5.75 -23.92
N PRO A 220 -7.81 -6.25 -23.08
CA PRO A 220 -7.44 -6.98 -21.87
C PRO A 220 -6.57 -8.21 -22.16
N LEU A 221 -5.50 -8.38 -21.39
CA LEU A 221 -4.72 -9.62 -21.36
C LEU A 221 -5.54 -10.69 -20.63
N LEU A 222 -5.61 -11.89 -21.19
CA LEU A 222 -6.18 -13.08 -20.54
C LEU A 222 -5.03 -13.97 -20.05
N PRO A 223 -4.63 -13.90 -18.77
CA PRO A 223 -3.41 -14.54 -18.29
C PRO A 223 -3.42 -16.08 -18.36
N ASP A 224 -4.62 -16.69 -18.42
CA ASP A 224 -4.84 -18.14 -18.61
C ASP A 224 -4.34 -18.65 -19.98
N PHE A 225 -4.17 -17.75 -20.96
CA PHE A 225 -3.61 -18.09 -22.27
C PHE A 225 -2.15 -17.66 -22.35
N ALA A 226 -1.39 -18.41 -23.14
CA ALA A 226 0.01 -18.13 -23.40
C ALA A 226 0.19 -16.82 -24.16
N GLY A 227 1.15 -16.01 -23.70
CA GLY A 227 1.65 -14.82 -24.38
C GLY A 227 0.77 -13.60 -24.16
N ASN A 228 0.98 -12.61 -25.03
CA ASN A 228 0.23 -11.36 -25.14
C ASN A 228 0.12 -10.91 -26.61
N PRO A 229 -0.44 -11.74 -27.51
CA PRO A 229 -0.44 -11.48 -28.95
C PRO A 229 -1.31 -10.29 -29.37
N ASP A 230 -2.24 -9.85 -28.51
CA ASP A 230 -3.24 -8.83 -28.81
C ASP A 230 -2.86 -7.43 -28.26
N ILE A 231 -1.67 -7.27 -27.67
CA ILE A 231 -1.21 -5.96 -27.22
C ILE A 231 -0.91 -5.04 -28.40
N SER A 232 -1.43 -3.82 -28.34
CA SER A 232 -1.29 -2.83 -29.43
C SER A 232 -0.20 -1.80 -29.17
N ASP A 233 0.03 -1.45 -27.90
CA ASP A 233 1.04 -0.50 -27.47
C ASP A 233 1.74 -1.03 -26.20
N PRO A 234 3.00 -1.51 -26.30
CA PRO A 234 3.73 -2.06 -25.17
C PRO A 234 4.19 -0.99 -24.16
N ASN A 235 3.96 0.30 -24.42
CA ASN A 235 4.27 1.36 -23.46
C ASN A 235 3.05 1.78 -22.63
N ARG A 236 1.86 1.22 -22.92
CA ARG A 236 0.59 1.63 -22.33
C ARG A 236 -0.03 0.53 -21.47
N TRP A 237 -0.78 0.90 -20.45
CA TRP A 237 -1.43 -0.03 -19.54
C TRP A 237 -2.38 -0.96 -20.29
N GLN A 238 -2.46 -2.19 -19.82
CA GLN A 238 -3.31 -3.23 -20.35
C GLN A 238 -4.15 -3.80 -19.19
N PRO A 239 -5.49 -3.78 -19.30
CA PRO A 239 -6.34 -4.44 -18.31
C PRO A 239 -6.06 -5.93 -18.24
N LEU A 240 -6.27 -6.55 -17.08
CA LEU A 240 -6.25 -8.02 -16.95
C LEU A 240 -7.68 -8.55 -16.90
N ALA A 241 -7.94 -9.60 -17.67
CA ALA A 241 -9.19 -10.33 -17.65
C ALA A 241 -9.01 -11.71 -17.01
N LEU A 242 -9.69 -11.93 -15.88
CA LEU A 242 -9.63 -13.17 -15.11
C LEU A 242 -11.01 -13.84 -15.10
N GLN A 243 -11.05 -15.17 -14.95
CA GLN A 243 -12.31 -15.92 -14.83
C GLN A 243 -13.12 -15.51 -13.59
N PHE A 244 -12.42 -15.21 -12.50
CA PHE A 244 -13.00 -14.72 -11.25
C PHE A 244 -12.15 -13.55 -10.74
N PHE A 245 -12.76 -12.38 -10.59
CA PHE A 245 -12.07 -11.20 -10.08
C PHE A 245 -12.42 -10.98 -8.60
N LYS A 246 -11.40 -10.86 -7.75
CA LYS A 246 -11.53 -10.30 -6.40
C LYS A 246 -10.61 -9.11 -6.24
N ASP A 247 -11.11 -8.05 -5.61
CA ASP A 247 -10.30 -6.87 -5.30
C ASP A 247 -9.37 -7.10 -4.08
N GLN A 248 -8.63 -6.06 -3.67
CA GLN A 248 -7.67 -6.16 -2.54
C GLN A 248 -8.35 -6.56 -1.21
N ASN A 249 -9.67 -6.36 -1.12
CA ASN A 249 -10.51 -6.62 0.03
C ASN A 249 -11.37 -7.89 -0.16
N GLY A 250 -11.04 -8.71 -1.17
CA GLY A 250 -11.69 -9.99 -1.42
C GLY A 250 -13.08 -9.90 -2.05
N ASN A 251 -13.57 -8.71 -2.41
CA ASN A 251 -14.90 -8.54 -2.99
C ASN A 251 -14.94 -9.04 -4.43
N PRO A 252 -15.93 -9.87 -4.82
CA PRO A 252 -16.07 -10.30 -6.20
C PRO A 252 -16.44 -9.11 -7.10
N ILE A 253 -15.68 -8.89 -8.17
CA ILE A 253 -16.07 -7.92 -9.21
C ILE A 253 -16.88 -8.65 -10.29
N PRO A 254 -18.13 -8.25 -10.56
CA PRO A 254 -19.05 -8.96 -11.47
C PRO A 254 -18.60 -9.03 -12.94
N THR A 255 -17.63 -8.21 -13.35
CA THR A 255 -17.15 -8.10 -14.73
C THR A 255 -15.77 -8.74 -14.87
N GLY A 256 -15.55 -9.47 -15.96
CA GLY A 256 -14.31 -10.23 -16.21
C GLY A 256 -13.02 -9.40 -16.28
N TYR A 257 -13.10 -8.06 -16.40
CA TYR A 257 -11.98 -7.13 -16.23
C TYR A 257 -12.51 -5.77 -15.72
N PRO A 258 -11.94 -5.19 -14.64
CA PRO A 258 -12.34 -3.88 -14.15
C PRO A 258 -11.79 -2.76 -15.04
N ALA A 259 -12.47 -1.61 -15.03
CA ALA A 259 -11.94 -0.37 -15.60
C ALA A 259 -10.70 0.11 -14.81
N PHE A 260 -9.92 1.02 -15.41
CA PHE A 260 -8.86 1.71 -14.68
C PHE A 260 -9.48 2.42 -13.48
N LEU A 261 -8.99 2.12 -12.28
CA LEU A 261 -9.39 2.79 -11.03
C LEU A 261 -8.85 4.22 -10.97
N SER A 262 -9.74 5.20 -11.11
CA SER A 262 -9.49 6.62 -10.88
C SER A 262 -8.34 7.25 -11.71
N PRO A 263 -8.18 6.99 -13.03
CA PRO A 263 -7.11 7.59 -13.82
C PRO A 263 -7.16 9.13 -13.80
N GLU A 264 -8.34 9.72 -13.66
CA GLU A 264 -8.58 11.17 -13.66
C GLU A 264 -8.44 11.80 -12.26
N TRP A 265 -7.88 11.09 -11.27
CA TRP A 265 -7.83 11.59 -9.88
C TRP A 265 -6.97 12.85 -9.68
N GLY A 266 -6.17 13.23 -10.68
CA GLY A 266 -5.45 14.51 -10.68
C GLY A 266 -6.37 15.74 -10.71
N ASP A 267 -7.63 15.58 -11.09
CA ASP A 267 -8.63 16.64 -11.08
C ASP A 267 -9.31 16.80 -9.71
N VAL A 268 -9.02 15.93 -8.76
CA VAL A 268 -9.58 16.02 -7.41
C VAL A 268 -8.92 17.15 -6.63
N THR A 269 -9.72 18.01 -6.00
CA THR A 269 -9.22 19.12 -5.19
C THR A 269 -8.25 18.61 -4.11
N PRO A 270 -6.98 19.07 -4.09
CA PRO A 270 -6.00 18.67 -3.08
C PRO A 270 -6.25 19.36 -1.73
N PHE A 271 -5.55 18.89 -0.70
CA PHE A 271 -5.51 19.49 0.63
C PHE A 271 -4.43 20.57 0.74
N ALA A 272 -3.16 20.21 0.53
CA ALA A 272 -2.01 21.09 0.72
C ALA A 272 -1.19 21.35 -0.56
N LEU A 273 -1.40 20.55 -1.62
CA LEU A 273 -0.81 20.83 -2.93
C LEU A 273 -1.37 22.14 -3.52
N ASN A 274 -0.53 22.86 -4.25
CA ASN A 274 -0.89 24.13 -4.89
C ASN A 274 -0.42 24.19 -6.36
N ASP A 275 -0.82 25.21 -7.10
CA ASP A 275 -0.55 25.32 -8.54
C ASP A 275 0.94 25.17 -8.92
N GLU A 276 1.88 25.52 -8.04
CA GLU A 276 3.33 25.35 -8.26
C GLU A 276 3.79 23.89 -8.25
N ASP A 277 2.99 22.99 -7.65
CA ASP A 277 3.23 21.54 -7.59
C ASP A 277 2.69 20.81 -8.82
N SER A 278 2.06 21.50 -9.77
CA SER A 278 1.36 20.88 -10.90
C SER A 278 1.83 21.36 -12.27
N GLN A 279 1.64 20.49 -13.28
CA GLN A 279 1.79 20.81 -14.69
C GLN A 279 0.59 20.27 -15.46
N VAL A 280 0.12 21.00 -16.47
CA VAL A 280 -0.98 20.56 -17.33
C VAL A 280 -0.45 20.06 -18.66
N TYR A 281 -0.80 18.82 -19.00
CA TYR A 281 -0.44 18.19 -20.27
C TYR A 281 -1.67 17.78 -21.07
N THR A 282 -1.64 17.96 -22.40
CA THR A 282 -2.74 17.51 -23.25
C THR A 282 -2.41 16.14 -23.87
N ARG A 283 -3.30 15.15 -23.69
CA ARG A 283 -3.24 13.85 -24.37
C ARG A 283 -4.63 13.41 -24.82
N ASP A 284 -4.74 12.97 -26.06
CA ASP A 284 -5.99 12.51 -26.69
C ASP A 284 -7.13 13.54 -26.67
N GLY A 285 -6.79 14.84 -26.59
CA GLY A 285 -7.77 15.93 -26.56
C GLY A 285 -8.33 16.25 -25.17
N HIS A 286 -7.73 15.70 -24.11
CA HIS A 286 -8.02 16.04 -22.73
C HIS A 286 -6.77 16.60 -22.05
N ASP A 287 -6.98 17.60 -21.19
CA ASP A 287 -5.95 18.20 -20.37
C ASP A 287 -5.87 17.44 -19.05
N TRP A 288 -4.67 16.97 -18.72
CA TRP A 288 -4.35 16.20 -17.53
C TRP A 288 -3.55 17.10 -16.59
N THR A 289 -4.08 17.37 -15.40
CA THR A 289 -3.32 18.01 -14.33
C THR A 289 -2.45 16.95 -13.66
N VAL A 290 -1.14 17.05 -13.83
CA VAL A 290 -0.14 16.12 -13.27
C VAL A 290 0.60 16.81 -12.14
N TRP A 291 0.50 16.22 -10.95
CA TRP A 291 1.02 16.77 -9.70
C TRP A 291 2.30 16.05 -9.27
N SER A 292 3.30 16.82 -8.83
CA SER A 292 4.63 16.35 -8.44
C SER A 292 5.27 15.46 -9.52
N ASP A 293 5.21 15.90 -10.78
CA ASP A 293 5.58 15.12 -11.95
C ASP A 293 7.07 14.69 -11.93
N PRO A 294 7.38 13.37 -11.81
CA PRO A 294 8.75 12.86 -11.86
C PRO A 294 9.33 12.77 -13.28
N GLY A 295 8.53 13.08 -14.31
CA GLY A 295 8.89 12.91 -15.71
C GLY A 295 8.43 11.57 -16.30
N ALA A 296 8.70 11.38 -17.59
CA ALA A 296 8.25 10.18 -18.30
C ALA A 296 9.03 8.92 -17.87
N PRO A 297 8.34 7.77 -17.69
CA PRO A 297 9.02 6.49 -17.50
C PRO A 297 9.71 6.03 -18.78
N PRO A 298 10.71 5.13 -18.70
CA PRO A 298 11.37 4.57 -19.88
C PRO A 298 10.37 3.85 -20.79
N ARG A 299 10.61 3.85 -22.10
CA ARG A 299 9.71 3.30 -23.12
C ARG A 299 10.49 2.50 -24.14
N ILE A 300 9.94 1.35 -24.53
CA ILE A 300 10.48 0.57 -25.63
C ILE A 300 10.25 1.30 -26.95
N GLY A 301 11.28 1.35 -27.79
CA GLY A 301 11.25 1.98 -29.12
C GLY A 301 11.42 3.51 -29.12
N GLU A 302 11.50 4.17 -27.96
CA GLU A 302 11.70 5.63 -27.88
C GLU A 302 13.15 6.04 -28.18
N SER A 303 14.10 5.37 -27.53
CA SER A 303 15.54 5.51 -27.78
C SER A 303 16.26 4.23 -27.31
N PRO A 304 17.53 3.99 -27.73
CA PRO A 304 18.29 2.83 -27.24
C PRO A 304 18.42 2.80 -25.72
N GLU A 305 18.64 3.96 -25.09
CA GLU A 305 18.76 4.09 -23.64
C GLU A 305 17.42 3.84 -22.93
N SER A 306 16.33 4.46 -23.42
CA SER A 306 14.98 4.28 -22.87
C SER A 306 14.53 2.82 -22.99
N THR A 307 14.84 2.18 -24.12
CA THR A 307 14.57 0.75 -24.37
C THR A 307 15.36 -0.15 -23.41
N ALA A 308 16.66 0.11 -23.23
CA ALA A 308 17.48 -0.69 -22.32
C ALA A 308 16.97 -0.60 -20.87
N ARG A 309 16.59 0.60 -20.41
CA ARG A 309 15.99 0.80 -19.07
C ARG A 309 14.64 0.12 -18.93
N TYR A 310 13.78 0.20 -19.95
CA TYR A 310 12.49 -0.50 -19.98
C TYR A 310 12.66 -2.01 -19.81
N LYS A 311 13.59 -2.62 -20.57
CA LYS A 311 13.85 -4.06 -20.52
C LYS A 311 14.40 -4.47 -19.16
N TRP A 312 15.48 -3.82 -18.73
CA TRP A 312 16.14 -4.13 -17.47
C TRP A 312 15.19 -4.07 -16.27
N GLY A 313 14.33 -3.04 -16.19
CA GLY A 313 13.39 -2.88 -15.08
C GLY A 313 12.33 -4.00 -15.03
N ASN A 314 11.87 -4.48 -16.19
CA ASN A 314 10.93 -5.59 -16.27
C ASN A 314 11.61 -6.95 -16.06
N GLU A 315 12.83 -7.14 -16.55
CA GLU A 315 13.62 -8.36 -16.34
C GLU A 315 14.00 -8.54 -14.86
N LEU A 316 14.27 -7.44 -14.14
CA LEU A 316 14.54 -7.48 -12.71
C LEU A 316 13.39 -8.12 -11.92
N VAL A 317 12.13 -7.84 -12.31
CA VAL A 317 10.94 -8.46 -11.69
C VAL A 317 10.96 -9.98 -11.86
N MET A 318 11.39 -10.49 -13.01
CA MET A 318 11.48 -11.93 -13.27
C MET A 318 12.61 -12.57 -12.49
N ILE A 319 13.77 -11.92 -12.43
CA ILE A 319 14.94 -12.39 -11.67
C ILE A 319 14.56 -12.53 -10.19
N TRP A 320 13.88 -11.52 -9.63
CA TRP A 320 13.45 -11.53 -8.23
C TRP A 320 12.30 -12.51 -7.96
N SER A 321 11.43 -12.77 -8.95
CA SER A 321 10.46 -13.86 -8.86
C SER A 321 11.14 -15.22 -8.66
N GLY A 322 12.34 -15.42 -9.22
CA GLY A 322 13.17 -16.60 -9.02
C GLY A 322 13.78 -16.76 -7.62
N GLN A 323 13.58 -15.80 -6.71
CA GLN A 323 14.12 -15.81 -5.35
C GLN A 323 13.07 -16.16 -4.28
N LEU A 324 11.84 -16.43 -4.68
CA LEU A 324 10.70 -16.67 -3.78
C LEU A 324 10.59 -18.11 -3.26
N ASP A 325 11.60 -18.96 -3.51
CA ASP A 325 11.61 -20.34 -3.02
C ASP A 325 12.22 -20.41 -1.61
N PRO A 326 11.48 -20.88 -0.59
CA PRO A 326 12.02 -21.04 0.76
C PRO A 326 13.16 -22.07 0.84
N THR A 327 13.31 -22.91 -0.18
CA THR A 327 14.31 -23.97 -0.25
C THR A 327 15.53 -23.61 -1.10
N ASP A 328 15.65 -22.35 -1.57
CA ASP A 328 16.81 -21.89 -2.35
C ASP A 328 18.15 -21.93 -1.56
N GLY A 329 18.07 -22.08 -0.23
CA GLY A 329 19.21 -22.20 0.67
C GLY A 329 19.88 -20.88 1.03
N VAL A 330 19.33 -19.74 0.59
CA VAL A 330 19.84 -18.41 0.89
C VAL A 330 19.21 -17.90 2.18
N MET A 331 20.05 -17.62 3.17
CA MET A 331 19.65 -17.01 4.43
C MET A 331 20.07 -15.55 4.45
N ILE A 332 19.19 -14.67 4.95
CA ILE A 332 19.45 -13.24 5.10
C ILE A 332 19.22 -12.80 6.55
N ASP A 333 19.93 -11.77 6.99
CA ASP A 333 19.58 -11.04 8.21
C ASP A 333 18.50 -10.00 7.86
N ALA A 334 17.27 -10.25 8.32
CA ALA A 334 16.11 -9.39 8.11
C ALA A 334 15.96 -8.31 9.20
N SER A 335 16.90 -8.22 10.13
CA SER A 335 16.87 -7.21 11.19
C SER A 335 17.18 -5.80 10.66
N PRO A 336 16.82 -4.74 11.40
CA PRO A 336 17.18 -3.38 11.04
C PRO A 336 18.68 -3.13 10.95
N ALA A 337 19.54 -4.00 11.50
CA ALA A 337 21.00 -3.91 11.34
C ALA A 337 21.46 -4.12 9.90
N ASN A 338 20.67 -4.78 9.06
CA ASN A 338 21.10 -5.20 7.72
C ASN A 338 20.14 -4.80 6.59
N ILE A 339 18.90 -4.40 6.91
CA ILE A 339 17.89 -3.99 5.92
C ILE A 339 17.64 -2.48 5.97
N GLY A 340 17.55 -1.85 4.80
CA GLY A 340 17.23 -0.43 4.66
C GLY A 340 18.44 0.49 4.82
N ASN A 341 18.19 1.77 5.11
CA ASN A 341 19.22 2.82 5.14
C ASN A 341 20.01 2.96 3.83
N ALA A 342 19.34 2.78 2.70
CA ALA A 342 19.91 3.02 1.39
C ALA A 342 19.78 4.50 1.00
N GLN A 343 20.84 5.08 0.45
CA GLN A 343 20.75 6.40 -0.17
C GLN A 343 20.04 6.26 -1.52
N LEU A 344 18.94 6.99 -1.71
CA LEU A 344 18.21 6.97 -2.98
C LEU A 344 19.12 7.46 -4.13
N PRO A 345 19.12 6.76 -5.28
CA PRO A 345 19.97 7.10 -6.41
C PRO A 345 19.36 8.26 -7.20
N GLU A 346 20.19 8.92 -8.00
CA GLU A 346 19.66 9.67 -9.15
C GLU A 346 19.08 8.70 -10.18
N VAL A 347 18.12 9.16 -10.99
CA VAL A 347 17.43 8.29 -11.98
C VAL A 347 18.41 7.62 -12.96
N ALA A 348 19.51 8.29 -13.31
CA ALA A 348 20.53 7.74 -14.20
C ALA A 348 21.36 6.61 -13.56
N GLU A 349 21.31 6.45 -12.23
CA GLU A 349 22.09 5.50 -11.44
C GLU A 349 21.22 4.38 -10.86
N GLU A 350 19.94 4.31 -11.25
CA GLU A 350 18.96 3.36 -10.68
C GLU A 350 19.39 1.89 -10.82
N GLN A 351 20.17 1.55 -11.85
CA GLN A 351 20.64 0.18 -12.06
C GLN A 351 21.70 -0.25 -11.06
N ASP A 352 22.54 0.69 -10.60
CA ASP A 352 23.59 0.43 -9.63
C ASP A 352 23.04 0.36 -8.20
N PHE A 353 21.83 0.88 -7.96
CA PHE A 353 21.18 0.88 -6.66
C PHE A 353 20.72 -0.51 -6.20
N TYR A 354 20.35 -1.40 -7.13
CA TYR A 354 19.79 -2.71 -6.81
C TYR A 354 20.81 -3.85 -6.90
N GLN A 355 20.71 -4.79 -5.96
CA GLN A 355 21.45 -6.04 -6.01
C GLN A 355 20.70 -7.06 -6.89
N VAL A 356 20.92 -7.04 -8.19
CA VAL A 356 20.16 -7.85 -9.18
C VAL A 356 20.02 -9.32 -8.77
N THR A 357 21.13 -10.00 -8.44
CA THR A 357 21.13 -11.44 -8.11
C THR A 357 20.82 -11.74 -6.65
N ALA A 358 21.23 -10.87 -5.72
CA ALA A 358 21.01 -11.09 -4.29
C ALA A 358 19.58 -10.69 -3.85
N GLY A 359 18.93 -9.81 -4.61
CA GLY A 359 17.68 -9.16 -4.21
C GLY A 359 17.94 -7.94 -3.32
N GLY A 360 17.02 -6.97 -3.35
CA GLY A 360 17.11 -5.75 -2.54
C GLY A 360 18.05 -4.68 -3.10
N ASP A 361 18.46 -3.76 -2.23
CA ASP A 361 19.31 -2.59 -2.51
C ASP A 361 20.63 -2.65 -1.72
N TRP A 362 21.50 -1.65 -1.89
CA TRP A 362 22.78 -1.54 -1.17
C TRP A 362 22.68 -0.83 0.19
N GLY A 363 21.51 -0.85 0.81
CA GLY A 363 21.31 -0.37 2.17
C GLY A 363 22.26 -1.02 3.18
N VAL A 364 22.73 -0.23 4.13
CA VAL A 364 23.68 -0.67 5.18
C VAL A 364 23.00 -0.99 6.51
N GLY A 365 21.67 -0.84 6.59
CA GLY A 365 20.93 -0.95 7.83
C GLY A 365 21.37 0.06 8.89
N HIS A 366 21.04 -0.22 10.14
CA HIS A 366 21.34 0.60 11.31
C HIS A 366 21.92 -0.29 12.41
N ASP A 367 23.21 -0.15 12.72
CA ASP A 367 23.87 -1.04 13.69
C ASP A 367 23.26 -0.97 15.10
N ILE A 368 22.80 0.21 15.52
CA ILE A 368 22.40 0.51 16.89
C ILE A 368 20.97 1.05 16.90
N ASN A 369 20.14 0.52 17.81
CA ASN A 369 18.84 1.12 18.10
C ASN A 369 19.07 2.46 18.85
N PRO A 370 18.63 3.59 18.29
CA PRO A 370 18.91 4.91 18.85
C PRO A 370 18.19 5.19 20.17
N THR A 371 17.09 4.49 20.45
CA THR A 371 16.37 4.59 21.72
C THR A 371 17.07 3.82 22.83
N THR A 372 17.48 2.58 22.57
CA THR A 372 18.06 1.71 23.61
C THR A 372 19.57 1.85 23.76
N GLY A 373 20.27 2.32 22.72
CA GLY A 373 21.72 2.37 22.64
C GLY A 373 22.38 0.99 22.49
N LEU A 374 21.59 -0.05 22.20
CA LEU A 374 22.07 -1.42 22.00
C LEU A 374 22.04 -1.79 20.51
N PRO A 375 22.91 -2.72 20.07
CA PRO A 375 22.80 -3.27 18.72
C PRO A 375 21.45 -3.93 18.46
N TYR A 376 20.96 -3.88 17.22
CA TYR A 376 19.83 -4.73 16.85
C TYR A 376 20.26 -6.20 16.80
N GLU A 377 19.41 -7.07 17.32
CA GLU A 377 19.66 -8.51 17.28
C GLU A 377 19.44 -9.06 15.85
N PRO A 378 20.41 -9.81 15.28
CA PRO A 378 20.27 -10.43 13.96
C PRO A 378 19.07 -11.38 13.87
N GLN A 379 18.39 -11.36 12.73
CA GLN A 379 17.26 -12.23 12.43
C GLN A 379 17.50 -13.00 11.13
N ILE A 380 18.09 -14.17 11.28
CA ILE A 380 18.50 -15.00 10.15
C ILE A 380 17.31 -15.84 9.65
N VAL A 381 16.81 -15.50 8.46
CA VAL A 381 15.60 -16.11 7.87
C VAL A 381 15.86 -16.52 6.41
N PRO A 382 15.12 -17.50 5.87
CA PRO A 382 15.19 -17.81 4.45
C PRO A 382 14.76 -16.60 3.61
N ARG A 383 15.54 -16.24 2.58
CA ARG A 383 15.21 -15.10 1.70
C ARG A 383 13.86 -15.28 1.02
N GLY A 384 13.55 -16.50 0.56
CA GLY A 384 12.28 -16.81 -0.08
C GLY A 384 11.06 -16.64 0.84
N ASP A 385 11.21 -16.88 2.14
CA ASP A 385 10.16 -16.59 3.12
C ASP A 385 10.03 -15.08 3.33
N TYR A 386 11.15 -14.39 3.56
CA TYR A 386 11.15 -12.94 3.77
C TYR A 386 10.52 -12.17 2.60
N GLY A 387 10.89 -12.49 1.36
CA GLY A 387 10.35 -11.82 0.18
C GLY A 387 8.84 -12.02 0.02
N ARG A 388 8.33 -13.22 0.28
CA ARG A 388 6.88 -13.52 0.21
C ARG A 388 6.11 -12.84 1.34
N ILE A 389 6.65 -12.87 2.57
CA ILE A 389 6.04 -12.20 3.72
C ILE A 389 5.99 -10.68 3.49
N LEU A 390 7.08 -10.08 3.00
CA LEU A 390 7.14 -8.65 2.72
C LEU A 390 6.12 -8.25 1.63
N ALA A 391 5.98 -9.06 0.58
CA ALA A 391 5.00 -8.84 -0.46
C ALA A 391 3.56 -8.88 0.09
N GLU A 392 3.22 -9.88 0.91
CA GLU A 392 1.88 -9.99 1.50
C GLU A 392 1.60 -8.95 2.58
N PHE A 393 2.60 -8.58 3.39
CA PHE A 393 2.47 -7.54 4.42
C PHE A 393 2.08 -6.20 3.80
N TRP A 394 2.77 -5.78 2.74
CA TRP A 394 2.47 -4.52 2.07
C TRP A 394 1.31 -4.62 1.08
N ALA A 395 0.99 -5.80 0.57
CA ALA A 395 -0.20 -6.01 -0.26
C ALA A 395 -1.49 -6.04 0.57
N ASP A 396 -1.43 -6.34 1.87
CA ASP A 396 -2.48 -6.11 2.87
C ASP A 396 -3.83 -6.85 2.62
N GLY A 397 -3.99 -7.65 1.57
CA GLY A 397 -5.24 -8.35 1.22
C GLY A 397 -5.31 -9.81 1.67
N PRO A 398 -6.51 -10.43 1.79
CA PRO A 398 -7.83 -9.97 1.37
C PRO A 398 -8.67 -9.18 2.41
N ASP A 399 -8.07 -8.69 3.51
CA ASP A 399 -8.79 -7.96 4.58
C ASP A 399 -8.22 -6.54 4.77
N SER A 400 -7.83 -5.91 3.65
CA SER A 400 -7.00 -4.70 3.63
C SER A 400 -7.76 -3.44 4.06
N GLU A 401 -7.08 -2.53 4.76
CA GLU A 401 -7.55 -1.14 4.89
C GLU A 401 -7.13 -0.27 3.69
N THR A 402 -6.63 -0.90 2.63
CA THR A 402 -5.83 -0.31 1.55
C THR A 402 -4.56 0.40 2.08
N PRO A 403 -3.58 0.72 1.22
CA PRO A 403 -2.34 1.37 1.68
C PRO A 403 -2.53 2.61 2.56
N PRO A 404 -3.42 3.57 2.25
CA PRO A 404 -3.60 4.73 3.13
C PRO A 404 -4.17 4.35 4.50
N GLY A 405 -5.07 3.36 4.59
CA GLY A 405 -5.64 2.91 5.86
C GLY A 405 -4.65 2.12 6.71
N HIS A 406 -3.77 1.32 6.09
CA HIS A 406 -2.70 0.60 6.79
C HIS A 406 -1.81 1.58 7.59
N TRP A 407 -1.54 2.77 7.03
CA TRP A 407 -0.78 3.81 7.75
C TRP A 407 -1.52 4.44 8.92
N PHE A 408 -2.85 4.45 8.91
CA PHE A 408 -3.64 4.80 10.10
C PHE A 408 -3.59 3.68 11.15
N THR A 409 -3.58 2.41 10.74
CA THR A 409 -3.33 1.28 11.66
C THR A 409 -1.95 1.39 12.31
N ILE A 410 -0.92 1.77 11.55
CA ILE A 410 0.42 2.07 12.07
C ILE A 410 0.37 3.25 13.05
N LEU A 411 -0.24 4.38 12.67
CA LEU A 411 -0.38 5.55 13.56
C LEU A 411 -1.03 5.14 14.89
N ASN A 412 -2.14 4.41 14.85
CA ASN A 412 -2.84 3.91 16.03
C ASN A 412 -1.94 3.00 16.88
N TYR A 413 -1.24 2.05 16.25
CA TYR A 413 -0.26 1.20 16.93
C TYR A 413 0.83 2.02 17.64
N VAL A 414 1.33 3.07 16.99
CA VAL A 414 2.37 3.96 17.52
C VAL A 414 1.82 4.74 18.72
N THR A 415 0.63 5.34 18.60
CA THR A 415 0.03 6.16 19.67
C THR A 415 -0.38 5.35 20.88
N ASP A 416 -0.78 4.09 20.68
CA ASP A 416 -1.15 3.16 21.76
C ASP A 416 0.09 2.56 22.45
N HIS A 417 1.30 2.81 21.93
CA HIS A 417 2.54 2.27 22.48
C HIS A 417 2.92 2.95 23.80
N PRO A 418 3.33 2.22 24.85
CA PRO A 418 3.69 2.81 26.15
C PRO A 418 4.87 3.79 26.16
N LEU A 419 5.68 3.79 25.09
CA LEU A 419 6.80 4.72 24.91
C LEU A 419 6.41 5.98 24.14
N HIS A 420 5.20 6.07 23.61
CA HIS A 420 4.71 7.25 22.93
C HIS A 420 4.27 8.31 23.94
N GLU A 421 4.63 9.56 23.68
CA GLU A 421 4.10 10.72 24.40
C GLU A 421 3.36 11.59 23.38
N ASN A 422 2.12 11.98 23.69
CA ASN A 422 1.28 12.85 22.84
C ASN A 422 1.82 14.30 22.79
N ARG A 423 3.01 14.48 22.24
CA ARG A 423 3.65 15.78 22.02
C ARG A 423 3.62 16.06 20.53
N PHE A 424 3.03 17.19 20.16
CA PHE A 424 2.99 17.59 18.76
C PHE A 424 4.42 17.84 18.26
N MET A 425 4.81 17.10 17.22
CA MET A 425 6.17 17.11 16.66
C MET A 425 7.27 16.70 17.64
N GLY A 426 6.91 15.92 18.66
CA GLY A 426 7.85 15.50 19.73
C GLY A 426 8.27 16.64 20.67
N GLU A 427 7.71 17.84 20.52
CA GLU A 427 8.06 19.03 21.29
C GLU A 427 6.88 19.56 22.14
N GLY A 428 7.17 20.49 23.06
CA GLY A 428 6.13 21.18 23.82
C GLY A 428 5.46 20.33 24.92
N PRO A 429 4.33 20.79 25.49
CA PRO A 429 3.59 20.06 26.53
C PRO A 429 2.92 18.80 25.97
N ILE A 430 2.64 17.83 26.84
CA ILE A 430 1.81 16.68 26.50
C ILE A 430 0.38 17.20 26.25
N MET A 431 -0.18 16.83 25.11
CA MET A 431 -1.54 17.18 24.70
C MET A 431 -2.55 16.20 25.29
N ASP A 432 -3.80 16.67 25.39
CA ASP A 432 -4.93 15.78 25.61
C ASP A 432 -5.03 14.76 24.47
N GLN A 433 -5.49 13.53 24.78
CA GLN A 433 -5.58 12.44 23.81
C GLN A 433 -6.46 12.82 22.61
N LEU A 434 -7.63 13.43 22.86
CA LEU A 434 -8.54 13.80 21.77
C LEU A 434 -7.90 14.85 20.88
N GLU A 435 -7.22 15.85 21.46
CA GLU A 435 -6.51 16.88 20.69
C GLU A 435 -5.40 16.28 19.80
N TYR A 436 -4.62 15.35 20.35
CA TYR A 436 -3.56 14.70 19.59
C TYR A 436 -4.12 13.85 18.44
N ASP A 437 -5.19 13.08 18.69
CA ASP A 437 -5.82 12.21 17.69
C ASP A 437 -6.41 13.03 16.53
N VAL A 438 -7.17 14.09 16.81
CA VAL A 438 -7.77 14.90 15.71
C VAL A 438 -6.71 15.59 14.85
N LYS A 439 -5.59 16.04 15.45
CA LYS A 439 -4.47 16.62 14.68
C LYS A 439 -3.78 15.56 13.84
N SER A 440 -3.49 14.41 14.44
CA SER A 440 -2.80 13.31 13.77
C SER A 440 -3.59 12.78 12.59
N TYR A 441 -4.90 12.56 12.74
CA TYR A 441 -5.77 12.08 11.67
C TYR A 441 -5.99 13.11 10.56
N LEU A 442 -6.08 14.40 10.88
CA LEU A 442 -6.14 15.45 9.86
C LEU A 442 -4.84 15.47 9.03
N ILE A 443 -3.68 15.48 9.69
CA ILE A 443 -2.39 15.61 9.03
C ILE A 443 -2.10 14.37 8.18
N LEU A 444 -2.25 13.17 8.76
CA LEU A 444 -2.03 11.93 8.01
C LEU A 444 -3.07 11.76 6.91
N GLY A 445 -4.35 12.01 7.19
CA GLY A 445 -5.42 11.91 6.21
C GLY A 445 -5.23 12.84 5.03
N GLY A 446 -4.97 14.13 5.30
CA GLY A 446 -4.69 15.13 4.27
C GLY A 446 -3.47 14.78 3.43
N GLY A 447 -2.39 14.31 4.06
CA GLY A 447 -1.20 13.83 3.33
C GLY A 447 -1.48 12.60 2.47
N MET A 448 -2.26 11.63 2.97
CA MET A 448 -2.67 10.47 2.16
C MET A 448 -3.52 10.92 0.96
N HIS A 449 -4.43 11.87 1.15
CA HIS A 449 -5.24 12.42 0.06
C HIS A 449 -4.38 13.08 -1.02
N ASP A 450 -3.43 13.92 -0.66
CA ASP A 450 -2.53 14.57 -1.63
C ASP A 450 -1.61 13.58 -2.34
N ILE A 451 -1.14 12.55 -1.64
CA ILE A 451 -0.40 11.45 -2.27
C ILE A 451 -1.26 10.71 -3.29
N ALA A 452 -2.55 10.53 -3.01
CA ALA A 452 -3.49 9.92 -3.95
C ALA A 452 -3.62 10.78 -5.21
N VAL A 453 -3.88 12.09 -5.05
CA VAL A 453 -3.96 13.08 -6.14
C VAL A 453 -2.69 13.04 -6.98
N SER A 454 -1.52 13.14 -6.35
CA SER A 454 -0.24 13.11 -7.05
C SER A 454 0.01 11.80 -7.78
N SER A 455 -0.05 10.67 -7.09
CA SER A 455 0.28 9.37 -7.67
C SER A 455 -0.67 8.99 -8.81
N TRP A 456 -1.98 9.24 -8.65
CA TRP A 456 -2.95 8.89 -9.68
C TRP A 456 -2.97 9.86 -10.85
N SER A 457 -2.59 11.13 -10.66
CA SER A 457 -2.39 12.05 -11.79
C SER A 457 -1.30 11.57 -12.75
N VAL A 458 -0.17 11.12 -12.19
CA VAL A 458 0.97 10.54 -12.94
C VAL A 458 0.54 9.24 -13.61
N LYS A 459 -0.15 8.35 -12.88
CA LYS A 459 -0.65 7.07 -13.43
C LYS A 459 -1.64 7.28 -14.58
N GLY A 460 -2.57 8.22 -14.43
CA GLY A 460 -3.54 8.59 -15.44
C GLY A 460 -2.86 9.09 -16.70
N TYR A 461 -1.98 10.09 -16.58
CA TYR A 461 -1.34 10.74 -17.70
C TYR A 461 -0.28 9.88 -18.41
N TYR A 462 0.61 9.18 -17.69
CA TYR A 462 1.61 8.35 -18.35
C TYR A 462 1.04 7.00 -18.79
N ASP A 463 0.00 6.51 -18.12
CA ASP A 463 -0.71 5.28 -18.46
C ASP A 463 0.24 4.11 -18.72
N TYR A 464 1.25 3.97 -17.87
CA TYR A 464 2.39 3.09 -18.11
C TYR A 464 2.05 1.61 -17.87
N ILE A 465 2.65 0.75 -18.70
CA ILE A 465 2.45 -0.70 -18.69
C ILE A 465 2.84 -1.37 -17.35
N ARG A 466 2.27 -2.54 -17.10
CA ARG A 466 2.59 -3.41 -15.95
C ARG A 466 3.53 -4.55 -16.36
N PRO A 467 4.37 -5.07 -15.44
CA PRO A 467 5.35 -6.10 -15.76
C PRO A 467 4.79 -7.34 -16.45
N ILE A 468 3.64 -7.88 -16.03
CA ILE A 468 3.05 -9.07 -16.67
C ILE A 468 2.80 -8.87 -18.18
N SER A 469 2.28 -7.71 -18.57
CA SER A 469 2.00 -7.38 -19.97
C SER A 469 3.29 -7.12 -20.74
N ALA A 470 4.22 -6.38 -20.15
CA ALA A 470 5.52 -6.03 -20.74
C ALA A 470 6.39 -7.27 -20.97
N ILE A 471 6.54 -8.12 -19.94
CA ILE A 471 7.33 -9.36 -19.99
C ILE A 471 6.77 -10.30 -21.04
N ARG A 472 5.45 -10.56 -21.03
CA ARG A 472 4.83 -11.44 -22.02
C ARG A 472 4.98 -10.89 -23.43
N TYR A 473 4.82 -9.58 -23.63
CA TYR A 473 5.09 -8.93 -24.93
C TYR A 473 6.53 -9.16 -25.40
N MET A 474 7.54 -8.86 -24.57
CA MET A 474 8.95 -9.03 -24.93
C MET A 474 9.27 -10.50 -25.24
N CYS A 475 8.70 -11.44 -24.48
CA CYS A 475 8.92 -12.87 -24.71
C CYS A 475 8.27 -13.38 -26.00
N ASP A 476 7.10 -12.85 -26.38
CA ASP A 476 6.46 -13.15 -27.67
C ASP A 476 7.29 -12.66 -28.86
N GLN A 477 8.04 -11.56 -28.69
CA GLN A 477 8.97 -11.08 -29.72
C GLN A 477 10.18 -11.99 -29.91
N GLY A 478 10.61 -12.70 -28.85
CA GLY A 478 11.80 -13.55 -28.83
C GLY A 478 12.91 -12.96 -27.96
N GLN A 479 14.17 -13.26 -28.29
CA GLN A 479 15.34 -12.78 -27.53
C GLN A 479 16.06 -11.64 -28.26
N CYS A 480 16.71 -10.74 -27.53
CA CYS A 480 17.45 -9.61 -28.11
C CYS A 480 18.97 -9.60 -27.85
N THR A 481 19.52 -10.65 -27.24
CA THR A 481 20.93 -10.67 -26.80
C THR A 481 21.91 -11.07 -27.89
N ASP A 482 21.56 -12.02 -28.77
CA ASP A 482 22.46 -12.49 -29.84
C ASP A 482 21.73 -12.57 -31.20
N PRO A 483 22.09 -11.72 -32.18
CA PRO A 483 21.48 -11.74 -33.51
C PRO A 483 21.77 -13.00 -34.33
N LEU A 484 22.69 -13.85 -33.89
CA LEU A 484 23.01 -15.13 -34.53
C LEU A 484 22.23 -16.32 -33.94
N MET A 485 21.59 -16.13 -32.78
CA MET A 485 20.75 -17.16 -32.18
C MET A 485 19.32 -17.14 -32.75
N PRO A 486 18.60 -18.28 -32.72
CA PRO A 486 17.20 -18.33 -33.14
C PRO A 486 16.32 -17.32 -32.40
N ASN A 487 15.20 -16.95 -33.03
CA ASN A 487 14.18 -16.07 -32.43
C ASN A 487 14.72 -14.70 -31.99
N PHE A 488 15.70 -14.15 -32.72
CA PHE A 488 16.19 -12.80 -32.45
C PHE A 488 15.18 -11.72 -32.84
N ASN A 489 14.93 -10.76 -31.96
CA ASN A 489 14.17 -9.55 -32.21
C ASN A 489 14.69 -8.41 -31.32
N GLU A 490 14.85 -7.20 -31.87
CA GLU A 490 15.33 -6.03 -31.12
C GLU A 490 14.37 -5.60 -29.99
N ASP A 491 13.07 -5.90 -30.13
CA ASP A 491 12.06 -5.67 -29.08
C ASP A 491 11.88 -6.88 -28.13
N GLY A 492 12.69 -7.92 -28.32
CA GLY A 492 12.73 -9.13 -27.49
C GLY A 492 13.32 -8.91 -26.09
N ILE A 493 13.33 -9.98 -25.29
CA ILE A 493 13.89 -10.01 -23.94
C ILE A 493 15.37 -10.38 -23.93
N ASP A 494 16.15 -9.89 -22.97
CA ASP A 494 17.54 -10.32 -22.82
C ASP A 494 17.66 -11.73 -22.21
N LEU A 495 18.56 -12.53 -22.77
CA LEU A 495 18.96 -13.81 -22.24
C LEU A 495 19.95 -13.60 -21.10
N ILE A 496 19.57 -14.08 -19.92
CA ILE A 496 20.34 -13.97 -18.69
C ILE A 496 20.61 -15.39 -18.22
N PRO A 497 21.84 -15.93 -18.40
CA PRO A 497 22.15 -17.31 -18.04
C PRO A 497 21.73 -17.66 -16.60
N GLY A 498 20.99 -18.75 -16.45
CA GLY A 498 20.45 -19.18 -15.15
C GLY A 498 19.13 -18.53 -14.73
N SER A 499 18.62 -17.56 -15.48
CA SER A 499 17.36 -16.85 -15.20
C SER A 499 16.42 -16.75 -16.39
N ILE A 500 16.90 -16.36 -17.57
CA ILE A 500 16.12 -16.18 -18.80
C ILE A 500 16.91 -16.84 -19.93
N GLU A 501 16.38 -17.91 -20.52
CA GLU A 501 17.10 -18.74 -21.48
C GLU A 501 16.22 -19.16 -22.65
N LEU A 502 16.84 -19.52 -23.78
CA LEU A 502 16.15 -20.23 -24.84
C LEU A 502 15.97 -21.72 -24.47
N VAL A 503 14.82 -22.27 -24.81
CA VAL A 503 14.63 -23.73 -24.85
C VAL A 503 15.39 -24.27 -26.07
N THR A 504 16.53 -24.92 -25.83
CA THR A 504 17.37 -25.54 -26.87
C THR A 504 17.22 -27.06 -26.88
N ALA A 505 17.63 -27.69 -27.99
CA ALA A 505 17.65 -29.14 -28.13
C ALA A 505 18.51 -29.82 -27.04
N GLU A 506 19.60 -29.17 -26.62
CA GLU A 506 20.41 -29.66 -25.50
C GLU A 506 19.67 -29.53 -24.17
N SER A 507 19.04 -28.37 -23.92
CA SER A 507 18.40 -28.09 -22.62
C SER A 507 17.21 -28.99 -22.29
N ILE A 508 16.59 -29.60 -23.31
CA ILE A 508 15.43 -30.50 -23.17
C ILE A 508 15.81 -31.99 -23.12
N MET A 509 17.10 -32.34 -23.19
CA MET A 509 17.52 -33.74 -23.10
C MET A 509 17.18 -34.34 -21.73
N PRO A 510 17.02 -35.68 -21.61
CA PRO A 510 16.75 -36.31 -20.32
C PRO A 510 17.79 -35.95 -19.26
N GLY A 511 17.33 -35.43 -18.13
CA GLY A 511 18.15 -34.95 -17.01
C GLY A 511 18.61 -33.49 -17.11
N GLU A 512 18.28 -32.79 -18.20
CA GLU A 512 18.61 -31.37 -18.39
C GLU A 512 17.50 -30.44 -17.89
N ARG A 513 17.87 -29.18 -17.66
CA ARG A 513 17.05 -28.19 -16.92
C ARG A 513 15.70 -27.81 -17.55
N HIS A 514 15.51 -28.03 -18.86
CA HIS A 514 14.26 -27.76 -19.59
C HIS A 514 13.60 -29.05 -20.08
N GLU A 515 13.98 -30.23 -19.60
CA GLU A 515 13.36 -31.52 -20.02
C GLU A 515 11.83 -31.47 -19.98
N HIS A 516 11.25 -30.94 -18.91
CA HIS A 516 9.80 -30.82 -18.73
C HIS A 516 9.14 -29.74 -19.58
N LEU A 517 9.92 -28.87 -20.23
CA LEU A 517 9.44 -27.82 -21.12
C LEU A 517 9.48 -28.22 -22.60
N ALA A 518 9.93 -29.43 -22.95
CA ALA A 518 9.98 -29.90 -24.34
C ALA A 518 8.63 -29.78 -25.08
N GLY A 519 7.54 -29.97 -24.33
CA GLY A 519 6.16 -30.06 -24.82
C GLY A 519 5.90 -31.40 -25.54
N ASP A 520 4.87 -31.45 -26.38
CA ASP A 520 4.61 -32.60 -27.23
C ASP A 520 5.70 -32.76 -28.31
N GLY A 521 6.78 -33.46 -27.95
CA GLY A 521 7.98 -33.63 -28.77
C GLY A 521 8.99 -32.50 -28.58
N THR A 522 9.00 -31.53 -29.49
CA THR A 522 9.95 -30.40 -29.52
C THR A 522 9.26 -29.08 -29.82
N GLU A 523 7.96 -28.96 -29.50
CA GLU A 523 7.12 -27.82 -29.87
C GLU A 523 7.60 -26.49 -29.27
N ASN A 524 8.27 -26.54 -28.12
CA ASN A 524 8.73 -25.35 -27.40
C ASN A 524 10.19 -24.97 -27.71
N LEU A 525 10.86 -25.66 -28.65
CA LEU A 525 12.21 -25.26 -29.07
C LEU A 525 12.22 -23.81 -29.59
N GLY A 526 13.17 -23.00 -29.09
CA GLY A 526 13.31 -21.58 -29.44
C GLY A 526 12.38 -20.63 -28.67
N LYS A 527 11.50 -21.14 -27.81
CA LYS A 527 10.75 -20.30 -26.85
C LYS A 527 11.64 -19.84 -25.71
N ILE A 528 11.21 -18.78 -25.02
CA ILE A 528 11.86 -18.26 -23.83
C ILE A 528 11.39 -19.06 -22.60
N ALA A 529 12.34 -19.63 -21.87
CA ALA A 529 12.17 -20.24 -20.55
C ALA A 529 12.75 -19.32 -19.48
N ILE A 530 12.05 -19.22 -18.35
CA ILE A 530 12.43 -18.34 -17.24
C ILE A 530 12.43 -19.12 -15.94
N LYS A 531 13.36 -18.82 -15.05
CA LYS A 531 13.44 -19.41 -13.72
C LYS A 531 12.79 -18.47 -12.71
N ALA A 532 11.51 -18.70 -12.43
CA ALA A 532 10.65 -17.82 -11.67
C ALA A 532 9.71 -18.61 -10.74
N TRP A 533 8.95 -17.91 -9.90
CA TRP A 533 7.82 -18.52 -9.19
C TRP A 533 6.89 -19.19 -10.21
N ARG A 534 6.54 -20.46 -9.98
CA ARG A 534 5.90 -21.30 -11.01
C ARG A 534 4.45 -20.92 -11.33
N GLY A 535 3.83 -20.07 -10.52
CA GLY A 535 2.48 -19.58 -10.79
C GLY A 535 1.38 -20.37 -10.07
N PRO A 536 0.13 -19.89 -10.20
CA PRO A 536 -1.04 -20.45 -9.51
C PRO A 536 -1.38 -21.89 -9.92
N ASP A 537 -1.06 -22.32 -11.14
CA ASP A 537 -1.36 -23.68 -11.62
C ASP A 537 -0.62 -24.79 -10.82
N TYR A 538 0.38 -24.41 -10.04
CA TYR A 538 1.14 -25.30 -9.16
C TYR A 538 0.61 -25.33 -7.72
N ILE A 539 -0.56 -24.73 -7.48
CA ILE A 539 -1.26 -24.68 -6.19
C ILE A 539 -2.61 -25.38 -6.37
N ALA A 540 -2.81 -26.53 -5.72
CA ALA A 540 -4.08 -27.24 -5.70
C ALA A 540 -4.86 -26.98 -4.40
N ASP A 541 -4.16 -26.80 -3.28
CA ASP A 541 -4.71 -26.45 -1.97
C ASP A 541 -4.02 -25.19 -1.42
N GLU A 542 -4.76 -24.08 -1.37
CA GLU A 542 -4.26 -22.77 -0.93
C GLU A 542 -3.88 -22.68 0.57
N GLU A 543 -4.11 -23.76 1.35
CA GLU A 543 -3.70 -23.82 2.75
C GLU A 543 -2.36 -24.56 2.93
N THR A 544 -1.92 -25.36 1.95
CA THR A 544 -0.81 -26.30 2.15
C THR A 544 0.19 -26.40 1.02
N ASP A 545 -0.16 -25.98 -0.20
CA ASP A 545 0.74 -26.07 -1.35
C ASP A 545 1.67 -24.86 -1.45
N VAL A 546 2.87 -25.09 -1.98
CA VAL A 546 3.81 -24.01 -2.32
C VAL A 546 4.22 -24.21 -3.77
N ALA A 547 3.80 -23.27 -4.63
CA ALA A 547 4.17 -23.32 -6.04
C ALA A 547 5.68 -23.32 -6.26
N GLY A 548 6.51 -22.76 -5.37
CA GLY A 548 7.98 -22.80 -5.47
C GLY A 548 8.53 -22.14 -6.73
N VAL A 549 9.84 -22.28 -6.97
CA VAL A 549 10.52 -21.72 -8.16
C VAL A 549 10.98 -22.83 -9.10
N GLY A 550 10.87 -22.58 -10.40
CA GLY A 550 11.35 -23.50 -11.43
C GLY A 550 11.39 -22.87 -12.80
N TRP A 551 11.91 -23.62 -13.77
CA TRP A 551 11.84 -23.22 -15.18
C TRP A 551 10.41 -23.35 -15.69
N ILE A 552 9.85 -22.26 -16.21
CA ILE A 552 8.55 -22.21 -16.89
C ILE A 552 8.70 -21.50 -18.24
N LEU A 553 7.75 -21.71 -19.15
CA LEU A 553 7.69 -20.89 -20.36
C LEU A 553 7.26 -19.48 -20.00
N ALA A 554 7.98 -18.48 -20.48
CA ALA A 554 7.78 -17.08 -20.11
C ALA A 554 6.42 -16.52 -20.53
N GLU A 555 5.87 -17.05 -21.64
CA GLU A 555 4.52 -16.76 -22.13
C GLU A 555 3.42 -17.10 -21.11
N ASN A 556 3.71 -17.95 -20.12
CA ASN A 556 2.79 -18.36 -19.05
C ASN A 556 3.14 -17.74 -17.69
N TRP A 557 4.06 -16.77 -17.62
CA TRP A 557 4.48 -16.19 -16.34
C TRP A 557 3.34 -15.42 -15.64
N TRP A 558 3.36 -15.48 -14.31
CA TRP A 558 2.50 -14.72 -13.41
C TRP A 558 3.34 -14.02 -12.33
N PRO A 559 2.99 -12.78 -11.93
CA PRO A 559 3.53 -12.19 -10.72
C PRO A 559 3.06 -12.98 -9.50
N TYR A 560 3.83 -12.94 -8.40
CA TYR A 560 3.44 -13.55 -7.13
C TYR A 560 2.20 -12.83 -6.57
N GLN A 561 1.03 -13.42 -6.80
CA GLN A 561 -0.29 -12.95 -6.37
C GLN A 561 -1.27 -14.12 -6.41
N ARG A 562 -2.31 -14.12 -5.57
CA ARG A 562 -3.33 -15.18 -5.64
C ARG A 562 -4.02 -15.14 -7.00
N PRO A 563 -4.45 -16.27 -7.59
CA PRO A 563 -5.07 -16.28 -8.92
C PRO A 563 -6.35 -15.44 -9.02
N SER A 564 -7.07 -15.24 -7.92
CA SER A 564 -8.24 -14.35 -7.86
C SER A 564 -7.91 -12.91 -7.45
N PHE A 565 -6.69 -12.65 -6.96
CA PHE A 565 -6.22 -11.36 -6.47
C PHE A 565 -5.37 -10.70 -7.54
N VAL A 566 -5.82 -9.54 -8.01
CA VAL A 566 -5.32 -9.03 -9.29
C VAL A 566 -4.17 -8.07 -9.08
N THR A 567 -3.24 -8.07 -10.03
CA THR A 567 -2.43 -6.88 -10.32
C THR A 567 -3.37 -5.67 -10.37
N PRO A 568 -3.22 -4.68 -9.49
CA PRO A 568 -4.27 -3.68 -9.29
C PRO A 568 -4.65 -2.97 -10.59
N PRO A 569 -5.95 -2.64 -10.79
CA PRO A 569 -6.48 -2.24 -12.10
C PRO A 569 -6.18 -0.78 -12.43
N PHE A 570 -4.89 -0.48 -12.56
CA PHE A 570 -4.35 0.83 -12.88
C PHE A 570 -2.89 0.71 -13.35
N ALA A 571 -2.42 1.74 -14.06
CA ALA A 571 -1.07 1.86 -14.60
C ALA A 571 0.06 1.65 -13.57
N GLY A 572 1.22 1.21 -14.05
CA GLY A 572 2.37 0.81 -13.22
C GLY A 572 3.18 1.96 -12.62
N TYR A 573 3.19 3.14 -13.25
CA TYR A 573 4.08 4.24 -12.89
C TYR A 573 3.31 5.50 -12.47
N VAL A 574 3.63 6.13 -11.33
CA VAL A 574 4.51 5.66 -10.24
C VAL A 574 3.82 4.62 -9.35
N SER A 575 4.54 3.98 -8.42
CA SER A 575 3.92 3.06 -7.45
C SER A 575 3.11 3.81 -6.39
N GLY A 576 1.80 3.55 -6.29
CA GLY A 576 0.97 4.16 -5.26
C GLY A 576 1.37 3.74 -3.84
N HIS A 577 1.68 2.46 -3.62
CA HIS A 577 2.13 1.96 -2.31
C HIS A 577 3.43 2.64 -1.87
N SER A 578 4.40 2.75 -2.78
CA SER A 578 5.69 3.38 -2.46
C SER A 578 5.52 4.86 -2.11
N THR A 579 4.67 5.59 -2.84
CA THR A 579 4.39 7.00 -2.54
C THR A 579 3.64 7.16 -1.21
N TYR A 580 2.61 6.35 -0.94
CA TYR A 580 1.91 6.34 0.35
C TYR A 580 2.88 6.04 1.48
N SER A 581 3.66 4.97 1.37
CA SER A 581 4.58 4.54 2.41
C SER A 581 5.65 5.58 2.68
N ARG A 582 6.20 6.19 1.63
CA ARG A 582 7.19 7.24 1.85
C ARG A 582 6.57 8.49 2.47
N GLY A 583 5.50 9.01 1.90
CA GLY A 583 4.88 10.23 2.42
C GLY A 583 4.35 10.06 3.85
N ALA A 584 3.76 8.91 4.17
CA ALA A 584 3.30 8.61 5.52
C ALA A 584 4.46 8.50 6.52
N ALA A 585 5.57 7.87 6.15
CA ALA A 585 6.75 7.79 7.02
C ALA A 585 7.31 9.17 7.38
N GLU A 586 7.37 10.09 6.40
CA GLU A 586 7.81 11.48 6.64
C GLU A 586 6.81 12.24 7.52
N ILE A 587 5.51 12.11 7.25
CA ILE A 587 4.46 12.72 8.08
C ILE A 587 4.54 12.21 9.52
N MET A 588 4.66 10.90 9.70
CA MET A 588 4.80 10.29 11.02
C MET A 588 6.05 10.78 11.73
N THR A 589 7.19 10.86 11.03
CA THR A 589 8.45 11.41 11.57
C THR A 589 8.27 12.84 12.07
N LEU A 590 7.61 13.69 11.27
CA LEU A 590 7.32 15.07 11.65
C LEU A 590 6.33 15.16 12.81
N LEU A 591 5.33 14.27 12.85
CA LEU A 591 4.29 14.25 13.88
C LEU A 591 4.84 13.79 15.23
N THR A 592 5.67 12.76 15.26
CA THR A 592 6.27 12.19 16.47
C THR A 592 7.54 12.93 16.90
N GLY A 593 8.18 13.66 15.97
CA GLY A 593 9.48 14.30 16.19
C GLY A 593 10.67 13.33 16.18
N ASP A 594 10.47 12.09 15.76
CA ASP A 594 11.46 11.02 15.75
C ASP A 594 11.26 10.15 14.50
N GLU A 595 12.32 9.77 13.79
CA GLU A 595 12.26 8.85 12.63
C GLU A 595 12.17 7.37 13.06
N TYR A 596 12.33 7.09 14.36
CA TYR A 596 12.40 5.76 14.97
C TYR A 596 11.18 5.51 15.89
N PHE A 597 9.97 5.71 15.38
CA PHE A 597 8.77 5.74 16.21
C PHE A 597 8.07 4.37 16.37
N PRO A 598 7.59 4.03 17.59
CA PRO A 598 8.10 4.45 18.89
C PRO A 598 9.24 3.53 19.33
N GLY A 599 10.27 4.08 19.97
CA GLY A 599 11.32 3.29 20.61
C GLY A 599 12.28 2.55 19.68
N GLY A 600 12.29 2.92 18.40
CA GLY A 600 13.19 2.45 17.36
C GLY A 600 13.02 1.02 16.90
N MET A 601 11.87 0.40 17.17
CA MET A 601 11.60 -0.94 16.68
C MET A 601 10.09 -1.22 16.61
N GLY A 602 9.62 -1.62 15.44
CA GLY A 602 8.31 -2.23 15.25
C GLY A 602 8.47 -3.73 15.02
N GLU A 603 7.60 -4.54 15.61
CA GLU A 603 7.60 -5.99 15.40
C GLU A 603 6.29 -6.41 14.72
N PHE A 604 6.40 -7.12 13.59
CA PHE A 604 5.27 -7.78 12.97
C PHE A 604 5.43 -9.30 13.03
N PHE A 605 4.51 -9.98 13.71
CA PHE A 605 4.58 -11.42 13.91
C PHE A 605 3.86 -12.18 12.80
N CYS A 606 4.57 -13.06 12.10
CA CYS A 606 4.05 -13.93 11.05
C CYS A 606 4.09 -15.40 11.50
N PRO A 607 3.01 -15.92 12.10
CA PRO A 607 3.00 -17.31 12.51
C PRO A 607 3.10 -18.24 11.29
N GLN A 608 3.88 -19.32 11.46
CA GLN A 608 4.11 -20.30 10.42
C GLN A 608 2.78 -20.93 9.98
N ASN A 609 2.54 -21.00 8.67
CA ASN A 609 1.31 -21.54 8.06
C ASN A 609 0.03 -20.76 8.39
N GLU A 610 0.12 -19.55 8.96
CA GLU A 610 -1.05 -18.72 9.29
C GLU A 610 -1.04 -17.38 8.56
N PHE A 611 0.15 -16.88 8.17
CA PHE A 611 0.28 -15.59 7.50
C PHE A 611 0.26 -15.70 5.97
N LEU A 612 1.18 -16.47 5.40
CA LEU A 612 1.25 -16.69 3.96
C LEU A 612 0.03 -17.49 3.55
N VAL A 613 -0.79 -16.91 2.70
CA VAL A 613 -2.06 -17.48 2.31
C VAL A 613 -2.05 -17.69 0.80
N PHE A 614 -1.39 -18.78 0.41
CA PHE A 614 -1.23 -19.22 -0.96
C PHE A 614 -1.43 -20.70 -1.10
#